data_AF-A0A550J3I5-F1
#
_entry.id   AF-A0A550J3I5-F1
#
_cell.length_a   1.000
_cell.length_b   1.000
_cell.length_c   1.000
_cell.angle_alpha   90.00
_cell.angle_beta   90.00
_cell.angle_gamma   90.00
#
_symmetry.space_group_name_H-M   'P 1'
#
loop_
_entity.id
_entity.type
_entity.pdbx_description
1 polymer ?
#
loop_
_entity_poly.entity_id
_entity_poly.type
_entity_poly.pdbx_seq_one_letter_code
_entity_poly.pdbx_strand_id
1 'polypeptide(L)'
;RVEGLAPGLYRYLPLDHALLLEQTPDQLSARVVAAARGQGFAVEAAVTFFWTALPERTEWRYGEASYKVIALDAGHLCQNLYLACEAVGAGTCAIAAYDQQLADDLLGVDGDDEFTIYLAPVGKVR
;
A
#
# COMPACT_ATOMS: atom_id res chain seq x y z
N ARG A 1 -7.23 7.43 -11.95
CA ARG A 1 -8.03 8.15 -10.92
C ARG A 1 -9.26 7.31 -10.59
N VAL A 2 -9.80 7.45 -9.37
CA VAL A 2 -11.03 6.79 -8.92
C VAL A 2 -12.19 7.80 -9.01
N GLU A 3 -13.29 7.43 -9.66
CA GLU A 3 -14.47 8.28 -9.77
C GLU A 3 -15.17 8.42 -8.40
N GLY A 4 -15.66 9.63 -8.09
CA GLY A 4 -16.33 9.91 -6.81
C GLY A 4 -15.42 10.04 -5.59
N LEU A 5 -14.10 9.88 -5.75
CA LEU A 5 -13.12 10.02 -4.67
C LEU A 5 -12.13 11.14 -4.98
N ALA A 6 -11.92 12.04 -4.01
CA ALA A 6 -10.90 13.07 -4.14
C ALA A 6 -9.49 12.43 -4.13
N PRO A 7 -8.48 13.04 -4.80
CA PRO A 7 -7.10 12.59 -4.64
C PRO A 7 -6.62 12.83 -3.20
N GLY A 8 -6.04 11.81 -2.58
CA GLY A 8 -5.53 11.88 -1.21
C GLY A 8 -4.98 10.54 -0.73
N LEU A 9 -4.48 10.52 0.51
CA LEU A 9 -4.11 9.32 1.23
C LEU A 9 -5.28 8.88 2.10
N TYR A 10 -5.70 7.63 1.88
CA TYR A 10 -6.83 7.04 2.56
C TYR A 10 -6.38 5.83 3.35
N ARG A 11 -6.83 5.73 4.60
CA ARG A 11 -6.72 4.51 5.40
C ARG A 11 -7.99 3.69 5.24
N TYR A 12 -7.84 2.41 4.91
CA TYR A 12 -8.94 1.46 4.88
C TYR A 12 -9.26 0.97 6.30
N LEU A 13 -10.52 1.09 6.70
CA LEU A 13 -11.05 0.61 7.97
C LEU A 13 -11.78 -0.72 7.73
N PRO A 14 -11.16 -1.88 8.01
CA PRO A 14 -11.70 -3.17 7.60
C PRO A 14 -12.98 -3.56 8.34
N LEU A 15 -13.17 -3.11 9.59
CA LEU A 15 -14.37 -3.42 10.38
C LEU A 15 -15.60 -2.65 9.90
N ASP A 16 -15.40 -1.39 9.49
CA ASP A 16 -16.48 -0.50 9.04
C ASP A 16 -16.67 -0.53 7.52
N HIS A 17 -15.78 -1.21 6.80
CA HIS A 17 -15.70 -1.20 5.34
C HIS A 17 -15.72 0.22 4.76
N ALA A 18 -14.86 1.08 5.31
CA ALA A 18 -14.83 2.50 5.01
C ALA A 18 -13.42 2.98 4.63
N LEU A 19 -13.36 4.13 3.95
CA LEU A 19 -12.12 4.86 3.69
C LEU A 19 -12.12 6.14 4.52
N LEU A 20 -11.09 6.30 5.35
CA LEU A 20 -10.82 7.53 6.08
C LEU A 20 -9.80 8.35 5.31
N LEU A 21 -10.15 9.58 4.92
CA LEU A 21 -9.18 10.53 4.37
C LEU A 21 -8.25 10.98 5.50
N GLU A 22 -6.98 10.56 5.44
CA GLU A 22 -5.97 10.94 6.43
C GLU A 22 -5.31 12.26 6.03
N GLN A 23 -4.90 12.37 4.76
CA GLN A 23 -4.11 13.51 4.29
C GLN A 23 -4.36 13.81 2.81
N THR A 24 -4.19 15.07 2.43
CA THR A 24 -4.15 15.54 1.02
C THR A 24 -2.80 16.20 0.74
N PRO A 25 -1.71 15.41 0.63
CA PRO A 25 -0.39 15.99 0.50
C PRO A 25 -0.20 16.70 -0.84
N ASP A 26 0.51 17.82 -0.79
CA ASP A 26 0.99 18.49 -2.00
C ASP A 26 1.87 17.54 -2.82
N GLN A 27 1.79 17.66 -4.14
CA GLN A 27 2.58 16.85 -5.08
C GLN A 27 2.45 15.34 -4.85
N LEU A 28 1.30 14.84 -4.37
CA LEU A 28 1.04 13.42 -4.07
C LEU A 28 1.60 12.48 -5.14
N SER A 29 1.31 12.75 -6.41
CA SER A 29 1.81 11.97 -7.55
C SER A 29 3.34 11.86 -7.59
N ALA A 30 4.05 12.97 -7.39
CA ALA A 30 5.51 12.97 -7.39
C ALA A 30 6.08 12.22 -6.19
N ARG A 31 5.45 12.36 -5.00
CA ARG A 31 5.85 11.64 -3.79
C ARG A 31 5.67 10.13 -3.94
N VAL A 32 4.56 9.68 -4.51
CA VAL A 32 4.32 8.24 -4.80
C VAL A 32 5.37 7.69 -5.77
N VAL A 33 5.71 8.43 -6.83
CA VAL A 33 6.76 8.01 -7.78
C VAL A 33 8.11 7.94 -7.10
N ALA A 34 8.45 8.92 -6.26
CA ALA A 34 9.71 8.91 -5.51
C ALA A 34 9.80 7.72 -4.55
N ALA A 35 8.73 7.47 -3.77
CA ALA A 35 8.63 6.29 -2.91
C ALA A 35 8.75 4.99 -3.73
N ALA A 36 8.13 4.91 -4.90
CA ALA A 36 8.27 3.77 -5.81
C ALA A 36 9.58 3.77 -6.62
N ARG A 37 10.64 4.49 -6.20
CA ARG A 37 11.95 4.55 -6.88
C ARG A 37 11.88 4.90 -8.37
N GLY A 38 11.00 5.83 -8.73
CA GLY A 38 10.84 6.28 -10.11
C GLY A 38 10.00 5.36 -11.00
N GLN A 39 9.37 4.31 -10.43
CA GLN A 39 8.47 3.43 -11.17
C GLN A 39 7.16 4.17 -11.52
N GLY A 40 7.16 4.86 -12.67
CA GLY A 40 6.07 5.75 -13.11
C GLY A 40 4.71 5.08 -13.23
N PHE A 41 4.65 3.76 -13.51
CA PHE A 41 3.38 3.03 -13.56
C PHE A 41 2.63 3.06 -12.22
N ALA A 42 3.32 3.29 -11.09
CA ALA A 42 2.71 3.44 -9.79
C ALA A 42 1.82 4.69 -9.65
N VAL A 43 1.97 5.69 -10.52
CA VAL A 43 1.12 6.92 -10.50
C VAL A 43 0.17 7.02 -11.68
N GLU A 44 0.45 6.29 -12.77
CA GLU A 44 -0.50 6.15 -13.88
C GLU A 44 -1.73 5.32 -13.49
N ALA A 45 -1.57 4.46 -12.49
CA ALA A 45 -2.63 3.68 -11.87
C ALA A 45 -3.75 4.56 -11.29
N ALA A 46 -4.91 3.96 -11.06
CA ALA A 46 -6.04 4.66 -10.48
C ALA A 46 -5.87 4.91 -8.98
N VAL A 47 -5.28 3.95 -8.30
CA VAL A 47 -4.97 3.93 -6.86
C VAL A 47 -3.70 3.11 -6.66
N THR A 48 -2.91 3.42 -5.64
CA THR A 48 -1.77 2.61 -5.23
C THR A 48 -1.96 2.23 -3.78
N PHE A 49 -2.04 0.92 -3.54
CA PHE A 49 -2.14 0.36 -2.20
C PHE A 49 -0.75 0.36 -1.58
N PHE A 50 -0.68 0.77 -0.32
CA PHE A 50 0.47 0.63 0.55
C PHE A 50 0.01 -0.23 1.72
N TRP A 51 0.74 -1.30 2.01
CA TRP A 51 0.54 -2.08 3.22
C TRP A 51 1.61 -1.69 4.22
N THR A 52 1.18 -1.43 5.45
CA THR A 52 2.05 -1.26 6.61
C THR A 52 1.97 -2.49 7.51
N ALA A 53 3.00 -2.70 8.30
CA ALA A 53 3.03 -3.70 9.35
C ALA A 53 3.21 -3.03 10.71
N LEU A 54 2.50 -3.54 11.71
CA LEU A 54 2.73 -3.27 13.14
C LEU A 54 3.34 -4.54 13.73
N PRO A 55 4.67 -4.67 13.83
CA PRO A 55 5.33 -5.91 14.24
C PRO A 55 4.84 -6.42 15.59
N GLU A 56 4.56 -5.53 16.54
CA GLU A 56 4.05 -5.87 17.87
C GLU A 56 2.83 -6.80 17.84
N ARG A 57 1.96 -6.66 16.83
CA ARG A 57 0.74 -7.47 16.65
C ARG A 57 1.02 -8.91 16.27
N THR A 58 2.23 -9.19 15.80
CA THR A 58 2.66 -10.52 15.36
C THR A 58 3.73 -11.09 16.30
N GLU A 59 4.64 -10.25 16.78
CA GLU A 59 5.78 -10.62 17.63
C GLU A 59 5.37 -11.24 18.95
N TRP A 60 4.31 -10.73 19.60
CA TRP A 60 3.82 -11.29 20.86
C TRP A 60 3.53 -12.80 20.78
N ARG A 61 3.14 -13.30 19.60
CA ARG A 61 2.79 -14.70 19.36
C ARG A 61 3.92 -15.53 18.76
N TYR A 62 4.65 -14.95 17.82
CA TYR A 62 5.59 -15.66 16.94
C TYR A 62 7.06 -15.37 17.22
N GLY A 63 7.38 -14.37 18.07
CA GLY A 63 8.75 -13.99 18.41
C GLY A 63 9.62 -13.80 17.17
N GLU A 64 10.77 -14.46 17.14
CA GLU A 64 11.72 -14.40 16.02
C GLU A 64 11.13 -14.80 14.66
N ALA A 65 10.03 -15.55 14.60
CA ALA A 65 9.41 -15.93 13.33
C ALA A 65 8.44 -14.85 12.78
N SER A 66 8.23 -13.74 13.50
CA SER A 66 7.26 -12.70 13.16
C SER A 66 7.46 -12.13 11.76
N TYR A 67 8.70 -11.78 11.40
CA TYR A 67 9.03 -11.17 10.10
C TYR A 67 8.60 -12.06 8.93
N LYS A 68 8.75 -13.38 9.06
CA LYS A 68 8.33 -14.35 8.05
C LYS A 68 6.81 -14.39 7.95
N VAL A 69 6.11 -14.37 9.07
CA VAL A 69 4.64 -14.37 9.11
C VAL A 69 4.09 -13.09 8.48
N ILE A 70 4.65 -11.93 8.83
CA ILE A 70 4.27 -10.63 8.24
C ILE A 70 4.46 -10.64 6.71
N ALA A 71 5.61 -11.13 6.23
CA ALA A 71 5.87 -11.21 4.80
C ALA A 71 4.91 -12.17 4.06
N LEU A 72 4.55 -13.29 4.68
CA LEU A 72 3.57 -14.23 4.13
C LEU A 72 2.18 -13.59 4.06
N ASP A 73 1.75 -12.89 5.12
CA ASP A 73 0.46 -12.22 5.17
C ASP A 73 0.37 -11.10 4.13
N ALA A 74 1.42 -10.28 3.98
CA ALA A 74 1.49 -9.26 2.94
C ALA A 74 1.40 -9.88 1.53
N GLY A 75 2.08 -11.01 1.30
CA GLY A 75 1.98 -11.77 0.05
C GLY A 75 0.58 -12.29 -0.23
N HIS A 76 -0.09 -12.88 0.77
CA HIS A 76 -1.48 -13.35 0.65
C HIS A 76 -2.45 -12.20 0.33
N LEU A 77 -2.29 -11.04 1.00
CA LEU A 77 -3.11 -9.86 0.77
C LEU A 77 -2.95 -9.35 -0.67
N CYS A 78 -1.71 -9.25 -1.17
CA CYS A 78 -1.48 -8.79 -2.53
C CYS A 78 -1.99 -9.79 -3.57
N GLN A 79 -1.85 -11.10 -3.35
CA GLN A 79 -2.42 -12.09 -4.25
C GLN A 79 -3.95 -11.99 -4.32
N ASN A 80 -4.61 -11.72 -3.18
CA ASN A 80 -6.05 -11.44 -3.19
C ASN A 80 -6.39 -10.17 -3.98
N LEU A 81 -5.54 -9.14 -3.92
CA LEU A 81 -5.70 -7.95 -4.76
C LEU A 81 -5.56 -8.28 -6.26
N TYR A 82 -4.62 -9.13 -6.66
CA TYR A 82 -4.50 -9.62 -8.04
C TYR A 82 -5.77 -10.30 -8.52
N LEU A 83 -6.31 -11.23 -7.73
CA LEU A 83 -7.54 -11.95 -8.04
C LEU A 83 -8.76 -11.01 -8.12
N ALA A 84 -8.86 -10.06 -7.19
CA ALA A 84 -9.92 -9.05 -7.20
C ALA A 84 -9.83 -8.13 -8.43
N CYS A 85 -8.61 -7.72 -8.81
CA CYS A 85 -8.38 -6.92 -10.01
C CYS A 85 -8.84 -7.67 -11.27
N GLU A 86 -8.42 -8.93 -11.43
CA GLU A 86 -8.82 -9.77 -12.54
C GLU A 86 -10.34 -9.89 -12.65
N ALA A 87 -11.03 -10.13 -11.52
CA ALA A 87 -12.48 -10.27 -11.47
C ALA A 87 -13.25 -9.02 -11.94
N VAL A 88 -12.66 -7.82 -11.85
CA VAL A 88 -13.30 -6.54 -12.24
C VAL A 88 -12.69 -5.92 -13.50
N GLY A 89 -11.88 -6.68 -14.25
CA GLY A 89 -11.20 -6.20 -15.45
C GLY A 89 -10.23 -5.05 -15.17
N ALA A 90 -9.52 -5.13 -14.05
CA ALA A 90 -8.43 -4.23 -13.67
C ALA A 90 -7.10 -4.99 -13.67
N GLY A 91 -6.00 -4.25 -13.70
CA GLY A 91 -4.65 -4.78 -13.59
C GLY A 91 -3.97 -4.25 -12.33
N THR A 92 -3.03 -5.04 -11.82
CA THR A 92 -2.15 -4.66 -10.73
C THR A 92 -0.73 -5.18 -10.94
N CYS A 93 0.25 -4.49 -10.38
CA CYS A 93 1.65 -4.89 -10.41
C CYS A 93 2.26 -4.67 -9.03
N ALA A 94 2.61 -5.74 -8.33
CA ALA A 94 3.29 -5.68 -7.04
C ALA A 94 4.65 -4.96 -7.14
N ILE A 95 4.94 -4.11 -6.16
CA ILE A 95 6.20 -3.39 -6.02
C ILE A 95 6.81 -3.74 -4.66
N ALA A 96 7.86 -4.56 -4.68
CA ALA A 96 8.69 -4.81 -3.50
C ALA A 96 9.91 -3.87 -3.44
N ALA A 97 10.35 -3.32 -4.58
CA ALA A 97 11.46 -2.40 -4.65
C ALA A 97 10.95 -0.95 -4.54
N TYR A 98 10.84 -0.45 -3.32
CA TYR A 98 10.49 0.95 -3.02
C TYR A 98 11.55 1.56 -2.08
N ASP A 99 11.46 2.87 -1.86
CA ASP A 99 12.25 3.60 -0.88
C ASP A 99 11.50 3.63 0.45
N GLN A 100 12.05 2.96 1.46
CA GLN A 100 11.40 2.77 2.76
C GLN A 100 11.08 4.10 3.43
N GLN A 101 12.08 4.98 3.57
CA GLN A 101 11.91 6.26 4.26
C GLN A 101 10.88 7.15 3.54
N LEU A 102 10.96 7.25 2.21
CA LEU A 102 10.01 8.08 1.47
C LEU A 102 8.58 7.52 1.50
N ALA A 103 8.41 6.20 1.57
CA ALA A 103 7.11 5.58 1.75
C ALA A 103 6.55 5.84 3.16
N ASP A 104 7.36 5.66 4.19
CA ASP A 104 6.94 5.88 5.58
C ASP A 104 6.60 7.35 5.84
N ASP A 105 7.43 8.28 5.36
CA ASP A 105 7.18 9.73 5.41
C ASP A 105 5.93 10.15 4.61
N LEU A 106 5.59 9.42 3.55
CA LEU A 106 4.37 9.66 2.79
C LEU A 106 3.15 9.27 3.60
N LEU A 107 3.19 8.11 4.26
CA LEU A 107 2.08 7.59 5.06
C LEU A 107 1.98 8.24 6.45
N GLY A 108 3.06 8.87 6.92
CA GLY A 108 3.14 9.45 8.25
C GLY A 108 3.32 8.40 9.35
N VAL A 109 3.93 7.25 9.01
CA VAL A 109 4.32 6.21 9.97
C VAL A 109 5.78 6.41 10.37
N ASP A 110 6.19 5.88 11.53
CA ASP A 110 7.50 6.17 12.11
C ASP A 110 8.67 5.37 11.52
N GLY A 111 8.38 4.27 10.82
CA GLY A 111 9.42 3.40 10.26
C GLY A 111 10.01 2.40 11.26
N ASP A 112 9.51 2.37 12.50
CA ASP A 112 10.00 1.51 13.59
C ASP A 112 8.86 0.64 14.15
N ASP A 113 7.86 1.25 14.79
CA ASP A 113 6.68 0.57 15.33
C ASP A 113 5.65 0.28 14.23
N GLU A 114 5.53 1.18 13.24
CA GLU A 114 4.75 0.95 12.03
C GLU A 114 5.57 1.34 10.79
N PHE A 115 5.65 0.45 9.81
CA PHE A 115 6.38 0.71 8.57
C PHE A 115 5.74 0.06 7.36
N THR A 116 5.95 0.68 6.19
CA THR A 116 5.53 0.15 4.90
C THR A 116 6.26 -1.16 4.61
N ILE A 117 5.54 -2.19 4.16
CA ILE A 117 6.12 -3.49 3.79
C ILE A 117 5.90 -3.86 2.31
N TYR A 118 4.91 -3.25 1.65
CA TYR A 118 4.54 -3.63 0.29
C TYR A 118 3.69 -2.58 -0.43
N LEU A 119 3.82 -2.47 -1.75
CA LEU A 119 3.03 -1.58 -2.60
C LEU A 119 2.39 -2.35 -3.76
N ALA A 120 1.21 -1.91 -4.21
CA ALA A 120 0.59 -2.39 -5.44
C ALA A 120 -0.32 -1.33 -6.09
N PRO A 121 0.08 -0.73 -7.23
CA PRO A 121 -0.82 0.03 -8.09
C PRO A 121 -1.94 -0.80 -8.70
N VAL A 122 -3.15 -0.26 -8.74
CA VAL A 122 -4.32 -0.82 -9.42
C VAL A 122 -4.88 0.19 -10.43
N GLY A 123 -5.11 -0.27 -11.65
CA GLY A 123 -5.67 0.56 -12.72
C GLY A 123 -6.46 -0.26 -13.75
N LYS A 124 -7.10 0.42 -14.70
CA LYS A 124 -7.74 -0.27 -15.85
C LYS A 124 -6.67 -0.74 -16.82
N VAL A 125 -6.78 -2.00 -17.26
CA VAL A 125 -5.94 -2.56 -18.32
C VAL A 125 -6.25 -1.80 -19.61
N ARG A 126 -5.21 -1.30 -20.28
CA ARG A 126 -5.30 -0.58 -21.57
C ARG A 126 -4.77 -1.46 -22.69
#